data_AF-A0A9E5NGS9-F1
#
_entry.id   AF-A0A9E5NGS9-F1
#
_cell.length_a   1.000
_cell.length_b   1.000
_cell.length_c   1.000
_cell.angle_alpha   90.00
_cell.angle_beta   90.00
_cell.angle_gamma   90.00
#
_symmetry.space_group_name_H-M   'P 1'
#
loop_
_entity.id
_entity.type
_entity.pdbx_description
1 polymer ?
#
loop_
_entity_poly.entity_id
_entity_poly.type
_entity_poly.pdbx_seq_one_letter_code
_entity_poly.pdbx_strand_id
1 'polypeptide(L)'
;LQKTNLDKAYPILALPYSTDQGRPARQPTCMFRSCLAMTECGVTGFDAWVPMMHDDPFYAIISGFDPDDIPGVGTFYDFQDRLLKRLRQPRTIQRRPFRRRTRRDKAEHHKDKNDLRPHRNIVNRLADRLLARPSKAPALSDALKGIADFSTLPDYQQTLQAIFYACFVSRSVDLKLIDLHNLYVAGDGTKLPTWANPHGKKLCTCS
;
A
#
# COMPACT_ATOMS: atom_id res chain seq x y z
N LEU A 1 -24.25 -12.21 -4.68
CA LEU A 1 -22.94 -11.76 -4.14
C LEU A 1 -21.84 -12.85 -4.09
N GLN A 2 -22.12 -14.16 -4.22
CA GLN A 2 -21.08 -15.22 -4.21
C GLN A 2 -20.02 -15.12 -5.32
N LYS A 3 -20.29 -14.44 -6.44
CA LYS A 3 -19.34 -14.29 -7.57
C LYS A 3 -18.18 -13.33 -7.29
N THR A 4 -18.26 -12.49 -6.25
CA THR A 4 -17.19 -11.56 -5.83
C THR A 4 -16.64 -11.92 -4.46
N ASN A 5 -16.48 -13.23 -4.21
CA ASN A 5 -15.74 -13.69 -3.04
C ASN A 5 -14.25 -13.37 -3.23
N LEU A 6 -13.78 -12.37 -2.48
CA LEU A 6 -12.40 -11.89 -2.44
C LEU A 6 -11.68 -12.35 -1.16
N ASP A 7 -12.20 -13.35 -0.45
CA ASP A 7 -11.64 -13.84 0.80
C ASP A 7 -10.21 -14.37 0.60
N LYS A 8 -9.93 -14.92 -0.59
CA LYS A 8 -8.57 -15.33 -1.01
C LYS A 8 -7.57 -14.18 -1.06
N ALA A 9 -8.02 -12.93 -1.24
CA ALA A 9 -7.14 -11.76 -1.21
C ALA A 9 -6.84 -11.27 0.21
N TYR A 10 -7.63 -11.66 1.22
CA TYR A 10 -7.48 -11.15 2.58
C TYR A 10 -6.06 -11.34 3.15
N PRO A 11 -5.40 -12.51 3.02
CA PRO A 11 -4.04 -12.68 3.56
C PRO A 11 -3.04 -11.70 2.97
N ILE A 12 -3.19 -11.36 1.68
CA ILE A 12 -2.30 -10.42 0.97
C ILE A 12 -2.63 -8.98 1.36
N LEU A 13 -3.92 -8.65 1.42
CA LEU A 13 -4.42 -7.31 1.76
C LEU A 13 -4.20 -6.95 3.23
N ALA A 14 -4.09 -7.93 4.12
CA ALA A 14 -3.86 -7.72 5.55
C ALA A 14 -2.40 -7.41 5.90
N LEU A 15 -1.42 -7.84 5.08
CA LEU A 15 0.02 -7.62 5.32
C LEU A 15 0.43 -6.17 5.66
N PRO A 16 -0.07 -5.11 4.98
CA PRO A 16 0.31 -3.73 5.29
C PRO A 16 -0.39 -3.16 6.54
N TYR A 17 -1.18 -3.96 7.25
CA TYR A 17 -1.88 -3.55 8.46
C TYR A 17 -1.23 -4.16 9.70
N SER A 18 -1.05 -3.34 10.73
CA SER A 18 -0.62 -3.81 12.04
C SER A 18 -1.84 -4.34 12.80
N THR A 19 -1.70 -5.50 13.45
CA THR A 19 -2.73 -6.07 14.32
C THR A 19 -2.84 -5.34 15.65
N ASP A 20 -1.72 -4.84 16.17
CA ASP A 20 -1.60 -4.45 17.58
C ASP A 20 -1.39 -2.94 17.77
N GLN A 21 -1.19 -2.18 16.69
CA GLN A 21 -0.85 -0.75 16.76
C GLN A 21 -1.82 0.16 16.01
N GLY A 22 -2.26 1.20 16.71
CA GLY A 22 -3.05 2.30 16.16
C GLY A 22 -4.56 2.04 16.17
N ARG A 23 -5.30 2.88 15.45
CA ARG A 23 -6.75 2.70 15.26
C ARG A 23 -6.98 1.44 14.40
N PRO A 24 -7.95 0.58 14.75
CA PRO A 24 -8.35 -0.53 13.90
C PRO A 24 -8.61 -0.06 12.47
N ALA A 25 -7.95 -0.70 11.52
CA ALA A 25 -8.15 -0.38 10.12
C ALA A 25 -9.52 -0.90 9.64
N ARG A 26 -10.07 -0.23 8.62
CA ARG A 26 -11.22 -0.77 7.88
C ARG A 26 -10.86 -2.11 7.26
N GLN A 27 -11.84 -3.01 7.13
CA GLN A 27 -11.60 -4.33 6.54
C GLN A 27 -11.04 -4.18 5.12
N PRO A 28 -9.81 -4.65 4.85
CA PRO A 28 -9.14 -4.43 3.57
C PRO A 28 -9.90 -5.04 2.38
N THR A 29 -10.60 -6.17 2.58
CA THR A 29 -11.41 -6.82 1.55
C THR A 29 -12.60 -5.97 1.12
N CYS A 30 -13.29 -5.30 2.06
CA CYS A 30 -14.40 -4.39 1.71
C CYS A 30 -13.88 -3.13 1.01
N MET A 31 -12.74 -2.58 1.46
CA MET A 31 -12.07 -1.47 0.76
C MET A 31 -11.73 -1.86 -0.69
N PHE A 32 -11.17 -3.05 -0.90
CA PHE A 32 -10.86 -3.54 -2.25
C PHE A 32 -12.11 -3.80 -3.09
N ARG A 33 -13.14 -4.41 -2.50
CA ARG A 33 -14.44 -4.66 -3.16
C ARG A 33 -15.09 -3.34 -3.60
N SER A 34 -15.00 -2.30 -2.77
CA SER A 34 -15.50 -0.97 -3.09
C SER A 34 -14.75 -0.33 -4.26
N CYS A 35 -13.42 -0.47 -4.34
CA CYS A 35 -12.66 -0.02 -5.51
C CYS A 35 -13.10 -0.73 -6.80
N LEU A 36 -13.41 -2.04 -6.74
CA LEU A 36 -13.95 -2.76 -7.89
C LEU A 36 -15.34 -2.25 -8.26
N ALA A 37 -16.24 -2.10 -7.29
CA ALA A 37 -17.59 -1.58 -7.52
C ALA A 37 -17.56 -0.17 -8.13
N MET A 38 -16.67 0.70 -7.64
CA MET A 38 -16.43 2.03 -8.20
C MET A 38 -16.01 1.96 -9.68
N THR A 39 -15.10 1.04 -10.02
CA THR A 39 -14.64 0.82 -11.40
C THR A 39 -15.76 0.32 -12.31
N GLU A 40 -16.57 -0.62 -11.84
CA GLU A 40 -17.74 -1.14 -12.57
C GLU A 40 -18.82 -0.08 -12.79
N CYS A 41 -18.94 0.89 -11.87
CA CYS A 41 -19.85 2.03 -12.02
C CYS A 41 -19.26 3.15 -12.93
N GLY A 42 -18.04 2.98 -13.44
CA GLY A 42 -17.37 3.99 -14.28
C GLY A 42 -16.90 5.24 -13.52
N VAL A 43 -16.82 5.18 -12.18
CA VAL A 43 -16.37 6.30 -11.34
C VAL A 43 -14.86 6.21 -11.16
N THR A 44 -14.15 7.33 -11.34
CA THR A 44 -12.67 7.36 -11.34
C THR A 44 -12.07 7.99 -10.08
N GLY A 45 -12.88 8.66 -9.26
CA GLY A 45 -12.44 9.41 -8.09
C GLY A 45 -13.22 9.08 -6.82
N PHE A 46 -12.52 8.98 -5.69
CA PHE A 46 -13.13 8.70 -4.38
C PHE A 46 -13.98 9.87 -3.86
N ASP A 47 -13.65 11.08 -4.29
CA ASP A 47 -14.38 12.32 -4.05
C ASP A 47 -15.78 12.32 -4.67
N ALA A 48 -16.00 11.59 -5.77
CA ALA A 48 -17.32 11.35 -6.34
C ALA A 48 -17.97 10.06 -5.78
N TRP A 49 -17.17 9.02 -5.55
CA TRP A 49 -17.65 7.71 -5.10
C TRP A 49 -18.21 7.71 -3.67
N VAL A 50 -17.55 8.42 -2.74
CA VAL A 50 -17.99 8.44 -1.33
C VAL A 50 -19.36 9.14 -1.17
N PRO A 51 -19.61 10.33 -1.76
CA PRO A 51 -20.95 10.91 -1.78
C PRO A 51 -21.98 9.99 -2.41
N MET A 52 -21.65 9.33 -3.54
CA MET A 52 -22.55 8.38 -4.20
C MET A 52 -22.97 7.22 -3.28
N MET A 53 -22.08 6.71 -2.43
CA MET A 53 -22.41 5.71 -1.41
C MET A 53 -23.30 6.26 -0.29
N HIS A 54 -23.17 7.55 0.06
CA HIS A 54 -24.02 8.19 1.05
C HIS A 54 -25.42 8.49 0.49
N ASP A 55 -25.51 8.87 -0.78
CA ASP A 55 -26.77 9.20 -1.45
C ASP A 55 -27.59 7.94 -1.74
N ASP A 56 -26.93 6.84 -2.13
CA ASP A 56 -27.57 5.55 -2.37
C ASP A 56 -26.88 4.42 -1.57
N PRO A 57 -27.54 3.92 -0.50
CA PRO A 57 -27.06 2.80 0.32
C PRO A 57 -26.70 1.54 -0.46
N PHE A 58 -27.24 1.35 -1.67
CA PHE A 58 -26.91 0.23 -2.54
C PHE A 58 -25.39 0.10 -2.74
N TYR A 59 -24.69 1.21 -2.99
CA TYR A 59 -23.25 1.20 -3.25
C TYR A 59 -22.43 0.84 -2.01
N ALA A 60 -22.89 1.23 -0.82
CA ALA A 60 -22.29 0.82 0.45
C ALA A 60 -22.46 -0.69 0.67
N ILE A 61 -23.67 -1.23 0.45
CA ILE A 61 -24.01 -2.63 0.65
C ILE A 61 -23.20 -3.55 -0.29
N ILE A 62 -23.13 -3.24 -1.59
CA ILE A 62 -22.34 -4.05 -2.54
C ILE A 62 -20.84 -3.98 -2.23
N SER A 63 -20.37 -2.88 -1.65
CA SER A 63 -18.98 -2.71 -1.20
C SER A 63 -18.69 -3.51 0.08
N GLY A 64 -19.72 -3.94 0.82
CA GLY A 64 -19.59 -4.62 2.11
C GLY A 64 -19.44 -3.67 3.30
N PHE A 65 -19.93 -2.43 3.17
CA PHE A 65 -20.04 -1.48 4.28
C PHE A 65 -21.47 -1.40 4.79
N ASP A 66 -21.59 -1.01 6.06
CA ASP A 66 -22.86 -0.57 6.62
C ASP A 66 -23.20 0.83 6.06
N PRO A 67 -24.43 1.08 5.58
CA PRO A 67 -24.84 2.40 5.07
C PRO A 67 -24.59 3.55 6.06
N ASP A 68 -24.65 3.28 7.37
CA ASP A 68 -24.41 4.29 8.41
C ASP A 68 -22.91 4.47 8.73
N ASP A 69 -22.04 3.58 8.21
CA ASP A 69 -20.60 3.54 8.53
C ASP A 69 -19.71 3.48 7.28
N ILE A 70 -19.92 4.41 6.35
CA ILE A 70 -19.17 4.52 5.10
C ILE A 70 -17.78 5.13 5.35
N PRO A 71 -16.69 4.56 4.78
CA PRO A 71 -15.36 5.16 4.89
C PRO A 71 -15.27 6.51 4.17
N GLY A 72 -14.60 7.48 4.79
CA GLY A 72 -14.32 8.76 4.15
C GLY A 72 -13.26 8.69 3.03
N VAL A 73 -13.24 9.68 2.15
CA VAL A 73 -12.33 9.80 0.99
C VAL A 73 -10.86 9.56 1.36
N GLY A 74 -10.36 10.18 2.45
CA GLY A 74 -8.98 10.00 2.91
C GLY A 74 -8.63 8.57 3.31
N THR A 75 -9.63 7.79 3.75
CA THR A 75 -9.45 6.37 4.12
C THR A 75 -9.23 5.50 2.88
N PHE A 76 -9.88 5.82 1.76
CA PHE A 76 -9.64 5.16 0.47
C PHE A 76 -8.26 5.46 -0.09
N TYR A 77 -7.81 6.71 -0.04
CA TYR A 77 -6.43 7.04 -0.43
C TYR A 77 -5.40 6.37 0.49
N ASP A 78 -5.65 6.31 1.80
CA ASP A 78 -4.79 5.57 2.73
C ASP A 78 -4.74 4.06 2.42
N PHE A 79 -5.86 3.47 1.99
CA PHE A 79 -5.91 2.08 1.51
C PHE A 79 -5.09 1.91 0.22
N GLN A 80 -5.27 2.79 -0.77
CA GLN A 80 -4.54 2.73 -2.04
C GLN A 80 -3.03 2.90 -1.85
N ASP A 81 -2.60 3.81 -0.98
CA ASP A 81 -1.20 4.02 -0.67
C ASP A 81 -0.57 2.78 -0.05
N ARG A 82 -1.28 2.11 0.87
CA ARG A 82 -0.84 0.83 1.47
C ARG A 82 -0.78 -0.29 0.44
N LEU A 83 -1.81 -0.42 -0.40
CA LEU A 83 -1.92 -1.46 -1.43
C LEU A 83 -0.77 -1.37 -2.44
N LEU A 84 -0.49 -0.16 -2.91
CA LEU A 84 0.53 0.12 -3.92
C LEU A 84 1.92 0.37 -3.33
N LYS A 85 2.08 0.23 -2.00
CA LYS A 85 3.30 0.58 -1.26
C LYS A 85 3.85 1.97 -1.63
N ARG A 86 2.96 2.93 -1.90
CA ARG A 86 3.35 4.29 -2.27
C ARG A 86 4.02 4.94 -1.06
N LEU A 87 5.09 5.69 -1.32
CA LEU A 87 5.73 6.46 -0.27
C LEU A 87 4.73 7.49 0.24
N ARG A 88 4.34 7.35 1.50
CA ARG A 88 3.43 8.29 2.14
C ARG A 88 4.09 9.67 2.09
N GLN A 89 3.51 10.58 1.31
CA GLN A 89 3.97 11.95 1.36
C GLN A 89 3.71 12.49 2.77
N PRO A 90 4.69 13.15 3.41
CA PRO A 90 4.47 13.74 4.72
C PRO A 90 3.30 14.73 4.62
N ARG A 91 2.12 14.37 5.14
CA ARG A 91 0.93 15.25 5.16
C ARG A 91 1.18 16.53 5.96
N THR A 92 2.23 16.53 6.77
CA THR A 92 2.72 17.66 7.54
C THR A 92 4.23 17.77 7.40
N ILE A 93 4.73 18.95 7.02
CA ILE A 93 6.12 19.31 7.26
C ILE A 93 6.34 19.17 8.76
N GLN A 94 7.31 18.37 9.20
CA GLN A 94 7.72 18.34 10.61
C GLN A 94 8.28 19.72 10.97
N ARG A 95 7.40 20.63 11.41
CA ARG A 95 7.82 21.86 12.05
C ARG A 95 8.40 21.46 13.39
N ARG A 96 9.73 21.53 13.51
CA ARG A 96 10.40 21.38 14.80
C ARG A 96 9.75 22.38 15.75
N PRO A 97 9.19 21.94 16.90
CA PRO A 97 8.59 22.88 17.85
C PRO A 97 9.64 23.92 18.20
N PHE A 98 9.28 25.19 18.07
CA PHE A 98 10.18 26.29 18.39
C PHE A 98 10.48 26.24 19.88
N ARG A 99 11.63 25.67 20.24
CA ARG A 99 12.15 25.70 21.60
C ARG A 99 12.92 27.01 21.76
N ARG A 100 12.41 27.92 22.60
CA ARG A 100 13.25 28.99 23.14
C ARG A 100 14.45 28.31 23.80
N ARG A 101 15.66 28.59 23.32
CA ARG A 101 16.88 28.16 24.00
C ARG A 101 16.84 28.79 25.39
N THR A 102 16.61 28.00 26.44
CA THR A 102 17.03 28.40 27.77
C THR A 102 18.53 28.68 27.69
N ARG A 103 18.94 29.87 28.14
CA ARG A 103 20.34 30.24 28.25
C ARG A 103 20.96 29.24 29.23
N ARG A 104 21.68 28.24 28.71
CA ARG A 104 22.43 27.31 29.56
C ARG A 104 23.48 28.13 30.30
N ASP A 105 23.48 28.04 31.62
CA ASP A 105 24.57 28.54 32.43
C ASP A 105 25.83 27.78 32.04
N LYS A 106 26.79 28.49 31.46
CA LYS A 106 28.06 27.94 30.98
C LYS A 106 29.02 27.60 32.12
N ALA A 107 28.60 27.75 33.38
CA ALA A 107 29.44 27.54 34.55
C ALA A 107 29.91 26.09 34.71
N GLU A 108 29.12 25.10 34.26
CA GLU A 108 29.49 23.68 34.36
C GLU A 108 30.27 23.11 33.15
N HIS A 109 30.69 23.94 32.19
CA HIS A 109 31.29 23.45 30.94
C HIS A 109 32.76 22.97 31.06
N HIS A 110 33.31 22.92 32.29
CA HIS A 110 34.61 22.32 32.59
C HIS A 110 34.49 20.85 33.06
N LYS A 111 33.74 20.03 32.33
CA LYS A 111 33.88 18.56 32.47
C LYS A 111 34.98 18.11 31.52
N ASP A 112 35.88 17.27 32.05
CA ASP A 112 36.99 16.68 31.30
C ASP A 112 36.50 16.13 29.96
N LYS A 113 37.04 16.67 28.86
CA LYS A 113 36.64 16.28 27.49
C LYS A 113 37.09 14.84 27.18
N ASN A 114 37.97 14.25 28.00
CA ASN A 114 38.38 12.86 27.92
C ASN A 114 37.56 11.92 28.83
N ASP A 115 36.53 12.42 29.53
CA ASP A 115 35.64 11.55 30.28
C ASP A 115 34.74 10.73 29.33
N LEU A 116 35.10 9.47 29.13
CA LEU A 116 34.37 8.51 28.29
C LEU A 116 33.13 7.91 29.01
N ARG A 117 32.93 8.19 30.31
CA ARG A 117 31.79 7.68 31.09
C ARG A 117 30.42 8.03 30.49
N PRO A 118 30.15 9.25 29.96
CA PRO A 118 28.87 9.60 29.35
C PRO A 118 28.55 8.80 28.08
N HIS A 119 29.58 8.30 27.40
CA HIS A 119 29.48 7.51 26.18
C HIS A 119 29.45 6.00 26.44
N ARG A 120 29.62 5.58 27.70
CA ARG A 120 29.49 4.19 28.11
C ARG A 120 28.04 3.75 27.89
N ASN A 121 27.87 2.61 27.22
CA ASN A 121 26.59 2.01 26.82
C ASN A 121 25.86 2.68 25.65
N ILE A 122 26.50 3.57 24.86
CA ILE A 122 25.87 4.06 23.61
C ILE A 122 25.63 2.91 22.63
N VAL A 123 26.61 2.01 22.49
CA VAL A 123 26.49 0.82 21.62
C VAL A 123 25.37 -0.09 22.09
N ASN A 124 25.27 -0.35 23.41
CA ASN A 124 24.19 -1.16 23.99
C ASN A 124 22.83 -0.48 23.78
N ARG A 125 22.71 0.83 24.01
CA ARG A 125 21.46 1.58 23.72
C ARG A 125 21.08 1.56 22.23
N LEU A 126 22.07 1.54 21.34
CA LEU A 126 21.84 1.39 19.90
C LEU A 126 21.40 -0.04 19.56
N ALA A 127 22.03 -1.05 20.14
CA ALA A 127 21.67 -2.45 19.98
C ALA A 127 20.26 -2.72 20.52
N ASP A 128 19.95 -2.27 21.75
CA ASP A 128 18.62 -2.37 22.34
C ASP A 128 17.56 -1.69 21.47
N ARG A 129 17.88 -0.52 20.88
CA ARG A 129 16.97 0.19 19.98
C ARG A 129 16.79 -0.53 18.62
N LEU A 130 17.82 -1.20 18.12
CA LEU A 130 17.75 -2.02 16.91
C LEU A 130 16.96 -3.30 17.16
N LEU A 131 17.13 -3.94 18.32
CA LEU A 131 16.43 -5.14 18.74
C LEU A 131 14.97 -4.86 19.14
N ALA A 132 14.68 -3.71 19.74
CA ALA A 132 13.33 -3.25 20.05
C ALA A 132 12.56 -2.74 18.83
N ARG A 133 13.20 -2.65 17.65
CA ARG A 133 12.49 -2.37 16.41
C ARG A 133 11.67 -3.63 16.08
N PRO A 134 10.33 -3.53 15.99
CA PRO A 134 9.53 -4.70 15.64
C PRO A 134 10.08 -5.27 14.32
N SER A 135 10.29 -6.59 14.33
CA SER A 135 10.68 -7.38 13.17
C SER A 135 9.89 -6.90 11.96
N LYS A 136 10.58 -6.73 10.81
CA LYS A 136 9.95 -6.39 9.52
C LYS A 136 8.59 -7.10 9.42
N ALA A 137 7.55 -6.33 9.10
CA ALA A 137 6.25 -6.90 8.75
C ALA A 137 6.45 -8.13 7.84
N PRO A 138 5.65 -9.20 8.00
CA PRO A 138 5.81 -10.43 7.22
C PRO A 138 6.08 -10.08 5.78
N ALA A 139 7.23 -10.53 5.26
CA ALA A 139 7.66 -10.11 3.94
C ALA A 139 6.61 -10.61 2.94
N LEU A 140 6.26 -9.76 1.98
CA LEU A 140 5.30 -10.13 0.93
C LEU A 140 5.74 -11.43 0.25
N SER A 141 7.05 -11.68 0.17
CA SER A 141 7.65 -12.95 -0.28
C SER A 141 7.22 -14.20 0.51
N ASP A 142 6.98 -14.09 1.82
CA ASP A 142 6.57 -15.23 2.66
C ASP A 142 5.10 -15.59 2.42
N ALA A 143 4.25 -14.59 2.20
CA ALA A 143 2.84 -14.78 1.83
C ALA A 143 2.66 -15.26 0.38
N LEU A 144 3.64 -15.01 -0.50
CA LEU A 144 3.64 -15.43 -1.90
C LEU A 144 4.37 -16.75 -2.17
N LYS A 145 4.96 -17.34 -1.14
CA LYS A 145 5.76 -18.56 -1.26
C LYS A 145 4.87 -19.70 -1.79
N GLY A 146 5.12 -20.12 -3.03
CA GLY A 146 4.34 -21.16 -3.72
C GLY A 146 3.26 -20.66 -4.68
N ILE A 147 3.08 -19.33 -4.82
CA ILE A 147 2.11 -18.72 -5.76
C ILE A 147 2.80 -18.40 -7.10
N ALA A 148 3.84 -17.57 -7.06
CA ALA A 148 4.75 -17.26 -8.16
C ALA A 148 5.87 -16.32 -7.64
N ASP A 149 7.01 -16.27 -8.32
CA ASP A 149 8.07 -15.32 -7.99
C ASP A 149 7.81 -13.95 -8.66
N PHE A 150 7.26 -13.01 -7.88
CA PHE A 150 7.02 -11.64 -8.33
C PHE A 150 8.16 -10.68 -7.96
N SER A 151 9.29 -11.18 -7.46
CA SER A 151 10.41 -10.34 -6.98
C SER A 151 11.01 -9.44 -8.06
N THR A 152 10.84 -9.79 -9.33
CA THR A 152 11.30 -9.01 -10.49
C THR A 152 10.39 -7.84 -10.85
N LEU A 153 9.16 -7.80 -10.30
CA LEU A 153 8.20 -6.73 -10.57
C LEU A 153 8.43 -5.52 -9.64
N PRO A 154 8.11 -4.30 -10.09
CA PRO A 154 8.07 -3.13 -9.22
C PRO A 154 7.18 -3.35 -8.00
N ASP A 155 7.54 -2.71 -6.87
CA ASP A 155 6.88 -2.90 -5.57
C ASP A 155 5.36 -2.73 -5.60
N TYR A 156 4.86 -1.76 -6.38
CA TYR A 156 3.43 -1.49 -6.54
C TYR A 156 2.69 -2.59 -7.33
N GLN A 157 3.39 -3.30 -8.20
CA GLN A 157 2.82 -4.34 -9.07
C GLN A 157 2.83 -5.71 -8.39
N GLN A 158 3.79 -5.97 -7.49
CA GLN A 158 3.87 -7.23 -6.73
C GLN A 158 2.55 -7.55 -6.02
N THR A 159 2.00 -6.59 -5.27
CA THR A 159 0.75 -6.79 -4.50
C THR A 159 -0.45 -7.00 -5.42
N LEU A 160 -0.56 -6.21 -6.50
CA LEU A 160 -1.67 -6.32 -7.44
C LEU A 160 -1.63 -7.65 -8.21
N GLN A 161 -0.45 -8.06 -8.68
CA GLN A 161 -0.28 -9.30 -9.42
C GLN A 161 -0.56 -10.52 -8.54
N ALA A 162 -0.16 -10.45 -7.28
CA ALA A 162 -0.49 -11.47 -6.29
C ALA A 162 -2.00 -11.61 -6.07
N ILE A 163 -2.71 -10.49 -5.88
CA ILE A 163 -4.17 -10.48 -5.73
C ILE A 163 -4.82 -11.02 -7.00
N PHE A 164 -4.35 -10.58 -8.18
CA PHE A 164 -4.86 -11.02 -9.46
C PHE A 164 -4.73 -12.53 -9.63
N TYR A 165 -3.55 -13.09 -9.31
CA TYR A 165 -3.33 -14.51 -9.36
C TYR A 165 -4.23 -15.27 -8.36
N ALA A 166 -4.25 -14.84 -7.10
CA ALA A 166 -4.96 -15.53 -6.03
C ALA A 166 -6.48 -15.55 -6.26
N CYS A 167 -7.06 -14.46 -6.74
CA CYS A 167 -8.51 -14.36 -6.91
C CYS A 167 -9.00 -14.88 -8.25
N PHE A 168 -8.27 -14.60 -9.33
CA PHE A 168 -8.76 -14.81 -10.70
C PHE A 168 -8.02 -15.94 -11.41
N VAL A 169 -6.69 -15.90 -11.47
CA VAL A 169 -5.91 -16.88 -12.25
C VAL A 169 -6.03 -18.28 -11.64
N SER A 170 -5.87 -18.41 -10.32
CA SER A 170 -5.98 -19.71 -9.65
C SER A 170 -7.32 -20.39 -9.93
N ARG A 171 -8.41 -19.62 -9.85
CA ARG A 171 -9.76 -20.11 -10.12
C ARG A 171 -9.95 -20.48 -11.58
N SER A 172 -9.40 -19.69 -12.51
CA SER A 172 -9.47 -19.99 -13.94
C SER A 172 -8.70 -21.26 -14.31
N VAL A 173 -7.56 -21.52 -13.66
CA VAL A 173 -6.83 -22.79 -13.80
C VAL A 173 -7.66 -23.96 -13.25
N ASP A 174 -8.27 -23.82 -12.07
CA ASP A 174 -9.17 -24.86 -11.51
C ASP A 174 -10.33 -25.18 -12.45
N LEU A 175 -10.83 -24.16 -13.15
CA LEU A 175 -11.91 -24.28 -14.13
C LEU A 175 -11.44 -24.79 -15.51
N LYS A 176 -10.14 -25.09 -15.67
CA LYS A 176 -9.50 -25.49 -16.93
C LYS A 176 -9.69 -24.48 -18.08
N LEU A 177 -9.89 -23.20 -17.74
CA LEU A 177 -9.94 -22.10 -18.72
C LEU A 177 -8.55 -21.70 -19.21
N ILE A 178 -7.52 -22.01 -18.43
CA ILE A 178 -6.12 -21.75 -18.74
C ILE A 178 -5.38 -23.09 -18.75
N ASP A 179 -4.87 -23.49 -19.91
CA ASP A 179 -3.95 -24.62 -20.02
C ASP A 179 -2.52 -24.16 -19.73
N LEU A 180 -1.97 -24.58 -18.60
CA LEU A 180 -0.60 -24.26 -18.20
C LEU A 180 0.45 -25.01 -19.06
N HIS A 181 0.07 -26.09 -19.74
CA HIS A 181 0.99 -26.88 -20.57
C HIS A 181 1.15 -26.31 -21.99
N ASN A 182 0.11 -25.65 -22.53
CA ASN A 182 0.12 -25.05 -23.87
C ASN A 182 -0.16 -23.54 -23.84
N LEU A 183 0.49 -22.82 -22.91
CA LEU A 183 0.32 -21.38 -22.80
C LEU A 183 1.18 -20.63 -23.83
N TYR A 184 0.55 -20.02 -24.83
CA TYR A 184 1.22 -19.11 -25.75
C TYR A 184 1.16 -17.67 -25.20
N VAL A 185 2.33 -17.12 -24.88
CA VAL A 185 2.44 -15.74 -24.40
C VAL A 185 2.49 -14.80 -25.60
N ALA A 186 1.40 -14.08 -25.83
CA ALA A 186 1.36 -12.95 -26.75
C ALA A 186 1.32 -11.65 -25.92
N GLY A 187 2.42 -10.90 -25.94
CA GLY A 187 2.46 -9.57 -25.31
C GLY A 187 2.17 -8.51 -26.36
N ASP A 188 1.06 -7.79 -26.24
CA ASP A 188 1.01 -6.43 -26.77
C ASP A 188 1.85 -5.54 -25.85
N GLY A 189 2.70 -4.71 -26.43
CA GLY A 189 3.54 -3.82 -25.65
C GLY A 189 2.79 -2.55 -25.27
N THR A 190 2.10 -2.52 -24.12
CA THR A 190 1.67 -1.27 -23.46
C THR A 190 1.57 -1.45 -21.93
N LYS A 191 1.90 -0.53 -21.00
CA LYS A 191 2.18 0.92 -20.99
C LYS A 191 3.36 1.21 -20.04
N LEU A 192 4.54 1.50 -20.57
CA LEU A 192 5.52 2.30 -19.85
C LEU A 192 5.25 3.78 -20.17
N PRO A 193 5.54 4.74 -19.26
CA PRO A 193 5.47 6.14 -19.60
C PRO A 193 6.51 6.43 -20.69
N THR A 194 6.06 6.45 -21.95
CA THR A 194 6.83 7.07 -23.01
C THR A 194 6.80 8.56 -22.72
N TRP A 195 7.97 9.14 -22.44
CA TRP A 195 8.13 10.57 -22.40
C TRP A 195 7.87 11.11 -23.81
N ALA A 196 6.60 11.37 -24.12
CA ALA A 196 6.20 12.08 -25.32
C ALA A 196 6.65 13.54 -25.14
N ASN A 197 7.79 13.89 -25.74
CA ASN A 197 8.22 15.27 -25.85
C ASN A 197 7.25 15.99 -26.83
N PRO A 198 6.57 17.09 -26.42
CA PRO A 198 5.75 17.90 -27.33
C PRO A 198 6.53 18.43 -28.54
N HIS A 199 7.85 18.50 -28.45
CA HIS A 199 8.78 18.92 -29.50
C HIS A 199 9.47 17.73 -30.21
N GLY A 200 8.97 16.50 -30.03
CA GLY A 200 9.52 15.32 -30.68
C GLY A 200 9.33 15.36 -32.20
N LYS A 201 10.39 15.00 -32.94
CA LYS A 201 10.35 14.91 -34.40
C LYS A 201 9.49 13.71 -34.81
N LYS A 202 8.35 13.94 -35.47
CA LYS A 202 7.49 12.86 -35.98
C LYS A 202 8.27 12.08 -37.04
N LEU A 203 8.45 10.78 -36.82
CA LEU A 203 9.14 9.88 -37.77
C LEU A 203 8.19 9.26 -38.81
N CYS A 204 6.88 9.43 -38.65
CA CYS A 204 5.89 8.94 -39.60
C CYS A 204 4.90 10.04 -40.02
N THR A 205 4.51 9.99 -41.30
CA THR A 205 3.41 10.74 -41.90
C THR A 205 2.16 9.88 -41.87
N CYS A 206 1.61 9.64 -40.68
CA CYS A 206 0.30 9.01 -40.55
C CYS A 206 -0.77 10.11 -40.59
N SER A 207 -1.75 9.93 -41.47
CA SER A 207 -2.87 10.85 -41.74
C SER A 207 -3.82 10.94 -40.55
#